data_AF-A0A2S6YYS7-F1
#
_entry.id   AF-A0A2S6YYS7-F1
#
_cell.length_a   1.000
_cell.length_b   1.000
_cell.length_c   1.000
_cell.angle_alpha   90.00
_cell.angle_beta   90.00
_cell.angle_gamma   90.00
#
_symmetry.space_group_name_H-M   'P 1'
#
loop_
_entity.id
_entity.type
_entity.pdbx_description
1 polymer ?
#
loop_
_entity_poly.entity_id
_entity_poly.type
_entity_poly.pdbx_seq_one_letter_code
_entity_poly.pdbx_strand_id
1 'polypeptide(L)'
;STAASIQAGTVAGLVGNETLGVSASGTFDTADAGSRTATAQYTLADGSGRASNYTLADTAGLTATIARKALSISGSRATGKTYDGSTAASIQAGTVAGLVGN
;
A
#
# COMPACT_ATOMS: atom_id res chain seq x y z
N SER A 1 5.72 1.89 -6.46
CA SER A 1 5.00 3.16 -6.29
C SER A 1 4.72 3.36 -4.81
N THR A 2 4.82 4.60 -4.31
CA THR A 2 4.50 4.95 -2.92
C THR A 2 3.16 5.67 -2.78
N ALA A 3 2.37 5.81 -3.85
CA ALA A 3 1.09 6.51 -3.77
C ALA A 3 0.13 5.82 -2.78
N ALA A 4 -0.46 6.59 -1.88
CA ALA A 4 -1.50 6.16 -0.96
C ALA A 4 -2.84 6.77 -1.38
N SER A 5 -3.91 5.97 -1.32
CA SER A 5 -5.27 6.47 -1.48
C SER A 5 -5.72 7.10 -0.17
N ILE A 6 -6.07 8.38 -0.21
CA ILE A 6 -6.58 9.12 0.94
C ILE A 6 -8.03 9.50 0.67
N GLN A 7 -8.93 9.11 1.56
CA GLN A 7 -10.26 9.67 1.60
C GLN A 7 -10.25 10.92 2.47
N ALA A 8 -10.50 12.08 1.86
CA ALA A 8 -10.60 13.33 2.61
C ALA A 8 -11.80 13.28 3.57
N GLY A 9 -11.59 13.70 4.81
CA GLY A 9 -12.64 13.84 5.82
C GLY A 9 -13.42 15.15 5.64
N THR A 10 -14.18 15.53 6.68
CA THR A 10 -14.90 16.80 6.72
C THR A 10 -14.01 17.94 7.19
N VAL A 11 -14.14 19.12 6.57
CA VAL A 11 -13.49 20.35 7.03
C VAL A 11 -14.30 20.94 8.20
N ALA A 12 -13.62 21.31 9.29
CA ALA A 12 -14.19 21.98 10.45
C ALA A 12 -13.43 23.28 10.74
N GLY A 13 -14.05 24.20 11.50
CA GLY A 13 -13.46 25.49 11.85
C GLY A 13 -13.75 26.64 10.86
N LEU A 14 -14.69 26.43 9.94
CA LEU A 14 -15.17 27.48 9.03
C LEU A 14 -16.02 28.51 9.79
N VAL A 15 -16.00 29.75 9.30
CA VAL A 15 -16.79 30.85 9.88
C VAL A 15 -18.22 30.80 9.34
N GLY A 16 -19.20 30.84 10.25
CA GLY A 16 -20.62 30.82 9.91
C GLY A 16 -21.02 29.55 9.15
N ASN A 17 -21.60 29.72 7.97
CA ASN A 17 -22.07 28.66 7.09
C ASN A 17 -21.27 28.61 5.78
N GLU A 18 -20.01 29.04 5.84
CA GLU A 18 -19.07 28.86 4.74
C GLU A 18 -18.83 27.38 4.44
N THR A 19 -18.43 27.12 3.20
CA THR A 19 -18.06 25.82 2.68
C THR A 19 -16.79 25.96 1.87
N LEU A 20 -15.95 24.92 1.90
CA LEU A 20 -14.76 24.77 1.06
C LEU A 20 -14.74 23.36 0.47
N GLY A 21 -14.22 23.25 -0.75
CA GLY A 21 -13.81 21.96 -1.30
C GLY A 21 -12.52 21.49 -0.63
N VAL A 22 -12.41 20.18 -0.40
CA VAL A 22 -11.17 19.56 0.07
C VAL A 22 -10.82 18.38 -0.81
N SER A 23 -9.56 18.31 -1.23
CA SER A 23 -8.98 17.13 -1.85
C SER A 23 -7.75 16.69 -1.06
N ALA A 24 -7.42 15.42 -1.16
CA ALA A 24 -6.26 14.84 -0.48
C ALA A 24 -5.49 13.92 -1.41
N SER A 25 -4.17 13.99 -1.32
CA SER A 25 -3.24 12.98 -1.82
C SER A 25 -2.50 12.36 -0.66
N GLY A 26 -1.88 11.20 -0.87
CA GLY A 26 -0.99 10.66 0.14
C GLY A 26 0.15 9.85 -0.43
N THR A 27 1.16 9.68 0.40
CA THR A 27 2.37 8.94 0.09
C THR A 27 2.76 8.05 1.26
N PHE A 28 3.04 6.78 0.98
CA PHE A 28 3.67 5.86 1.91
C PHE A 28 5.16 6.21 2.10
N ASP A 29 5.70 5.83 3.26
CA ASP A 29 7.13 5.95 3.58
C ASP A 29 8.01 5.20 2.58
N THR A 30 7.54 4.04 2.10
CA THR A 30 8.28 3.13 1.21
C THR A 30 7.31 2.36 0.30
N ALA A 31 7.83 1.78 -0.78
CA ALA A 31 7.04 0.94 -1.69
C ALA A 31 6.94 -0.53 -1.22
N ASP A 32 7.57 -0.87 -0.11
CA ASP A 32 7.71 -2.25 0.36
C ASP A 32 6.40 -2.78 0.95
N ALA A 33 6.14 -4.07 0.77
CA ALA A 33 4.97 -4.72 1.35
C ALA A 33 5.05 -4.81 2.88
N GLY A 34 3.91 -4.78 3.57
CA GLY A 34 3.80 -4.82 5.03
C GLY A 34 3.00 -3.65 5.59
N SER A 35 3.05 -3.49 6.92
CA SER A 35 2.50 -2.31 7.60
C SER A 35 3.35 -1.09 7.26
N ARG A 36 2.71 -0.03 6.81
CA ARG A 36 3.33 1.21 6.33
C ARG A 36 2.67 2.42 6.94
N THR A 37 3.43 3.49 7.00
CA THR A 37 2.95 4.81 7.39
C THR A 37 2.74 5.65 6.13
N ALA A 38 1.70 6.47 6.12
CA ALA A 38 1.44 7.41 5.06
C ALA A 38 1.30 8.83 5.61
N THR A 39 1.68 9.78 4.77
CA THR A 39 1.41 11.20 4.98
C THR A 39 0.35 11.64 3.98
N ALA A 40 -0.73 12.24 4.48
CA ALA A 40 -1.76 12.86 3.66
C ALA A 40 -1.47 14.36 3.51
N GLN A 41 -1.53 14.85 2.27
CA GLN A 41 -1.47 16.27 1.93
C GLN A 41 -2.84 16.74 1.49
N TYR A 42 -3.27 17.88 1.99
CA TYR A 42 -4.60 18.42 1.69
C TYR A 42 -4.50 19.68 0.85
N THR A 43 -5.47 19.85 -0.06
CA THR A 43 -5.64 21.09 -0.82
C THR A 43 -7.07 21.58 -0.61
N LEU A 44 -7.20 22.87 -0.33
CA LEU A 44 -8.48 23.55 -0.23
C LEU A 44 -8.83 24.23 -1.55
N ALA A 45 -10.11 24.19 -1.89
CA ALA A 45 -10.70 24.93 -2.99
C ALA A 45 -11.84 25.80 -2.47
N ASP A 46 -12.05 26.94 -3.12
CA ASP A 46 -13.14 27.85 -2.77
C ASP A 46 -14.50 27.14 -2.85
N GLY A 47 -15.38 27.51 -1.93
CA GLY A 47 -16.80 27.14 -1.96
C GLY A 47 -17.64 28.39 -1.81
N SER A 48 -18.45 28.47 -0.75
CA SER A 48 -19.06 29.74 -0.34
C SER A 48 -18.09 30.64 0.45
N GLY A 49 -17.05 30.05 1.05
CA GLY A 49 -15.89 30.75 1.62
C GLY A 49 -14.68 30.75 0.67
N ARG A 50 -13.64 31.52 1.02
CA ARG A 50 -12.37 31.56 0.28
C ARG A 50 -11.32 30.68 0.95
N ALA A 51 -10.77 29.72 0.21
CA ALA A 51 -9.74 28.80 0.68
C ALA A 51 -8.47 29.53 1.17
N SER A 52 -8.13 30.67 0.56
CA SER A 52 -6.96 31.47 0.95
C SER A 52 -7.03 32.04 2.38
N ASN A 53 -8.20 32.03 3.01
CA ASN A 53 -8.39 32.50 4.39
C ASN A 53 -8.04 31.42 5.42
N TYR A 54 -7.80 30.18 4.98
CA TYR A 54 -7.63 29.02 5.84
C TYR A 54 -6.32 28.29 5.52
N THR A 55 -5.78 27.61 6.52
CA THR A 55 -4.66 26.68 6.36
C THR A 55 -5.09 25.30 6.87
N LEU A 56 -4.59 24.26 6.20
CA LEU A 56 -4.74 22.89 6.65
C LEU A 56 -3.35 22.28 6.75
N ALA A 57 -3.06 21.62 7.87
CA ALA A 57 -1.80 20.91 8.04
C ALA A 57 -1.88 19.53 7.38
N ASP A 58 -0.75 19.06 6.86
CA ASP A 58 -0.60 17.67 6.46
C ASP A 58 -0.78 16.74 7.67
N THR A 59 -1.38 15.58 7.42
CA THR A 59 -1.57 14.56 8.46
C THR A 59 -0.57 13.43 8.23
N ALA A 60 0.41 13.30 9.14
CA ALA A 60 1.36 12.22 9.14
C ALA A 60 0.95 11.09 10.09
N GLY A 61 1.55 9.90 9.92
CA GLY A 61 1.37 8.76 10.82
C GLY A 61 0.10 7.94 10.56
N LEU A 62 -0.56 8.14 9.43
CA LEU A 62 -1.67 7.27 9.00
C LEU A 62 -1.11 5.87 8.71
N THR A 63 -1.74 4.82 9.20
CA THR A 63 -1.25 3.45 8.99
C THR A 63 -2.11 2.69 7.99
N ALA A 64 -1.48 2.03 7.03
CA ALA A 64 -2.14 1.07 6.15
C ALA A 64 -1.21 -0.10 5.82
N THR A 65 -1.74 -1.16 5.20
CA THR A 65 -0.94 -2.32 4.78
C THR A 65 -0.81 -2.35 3.26
N ILE A 66 0.43 -2.38 2.76
CA ILE A 66 0.72 -2.76 1.39
C ILE A 66 0.76 -4.30 1.35
N ALA A 67 -0.17 -4.91 0.61
CA ALA A 67 -0.28 -6.37 0.55
C ALA A 67 0.99 -7.00 -0.04
N ARG A 68 1.43 -8.13 0.55
CA ARG A 68 2.54 -8.90 0.01
C ARG A 68 2.12 -9.58 -1.30
N LYS A 69 3.02 -9.59 -2.27
CA LYS A 69 2.82 -10.35 -3.50
C LYS A 69 2.90 -11.84 -3.20
N ALA A 70 1.86 -12.59 -3.54
CA ALA A 70 1.87 -14.04 -3.45
C ALA A 70 2.82 -14.62 -4.49
N LEU A 71 3.64 -15.58 -4.06
CA LEU A 71 4.52 -16.37 -4.92
C LEU A 71 3.96 -17.80 -5.04
N SER A 72 4.20 -18.42 -6.19
CA SER A 72 3.87 -19.83 -6.41
C SER A 72 5.10 -20.60 -6.89
N ILE A 73 5.18 -21.88 -6.51
CA ILE A 73 6.20 -22.80 -7.04
C ILE A 73 5.49 -23.83 -7.89
N SER A 74 5.96 -23.98 -9.12
CA SER A 74 5.39 -24.92 -10.11
C SER A 74 6.46 -25.88 -10.62
N GLY A 75 6.09 -27.12 -10.89
CA GLY A 75 7.01 -28.09 -11.52
C GLY A 75 8.00 -28.78 -10.58
N SER A 76 7.81 -28.71 -9.25
CA SER A 76 8.57 -29.55 -8.32
C SER A 76 8.24 -31.02 -8.52
N ARG A 77 9.26 -31.89 -8.53
CA ARG A 77 9.08 -33.33 -8.79
C ARG A 77 10.07 -34.15 -7.96
N ALA A 78 9.63 -35.30 -7.49
CA ALA A 78 10.52 -36.31 -6.92
C ALA A 78 11.13 -37.16 -8.03
N THR A 79 12.42 -37.47 -7.93
CA THR A 79 13.11 -38.35 -8.85
C THR A 79 12.96 -39.81 -8.39
N GLY A 80 12.68 -40.71 -9.34
CA GLY A 80 12.64 -42.14 -9.05
C GLY A 80 13.99 -42.68 -8.59
N LYS A 81 13.97 -43.74 -7.78
CA LYS A 81 15.18 -44.42 -7.28
C LYS A 81 15.03 -45.94 -7.38
N THR A 82 16.15 -46.63 -7.46
CA THR A 82 16.21 -48.08 -7.23
C THR A 82 15.97 -48.36 -5.75
N TYR A 83 15.26 -49.44 -5.45
CA TYR A 83 15.01 -49.86 -4.07
C TYR A 83 16.32 -50.14 -3.32
N ASP A 84 16.53 -49.45 -2.21
CA ASP A 84 17.71 -49.54 -1.34
C ASP A 84 17.32 -49.73 0.15
N GLY A 85 16.03 -49.98 0.43
CA GLY A 85 15.50 -50.09 1.80
C GLY A 85 15.40 -48.77 2.57
N SER A 86 15.71 -47.61 1.95
CA SER A 86 15.66 -46.29 2.57
C SER A 86 14.52 -45.42 2.03
N THR A 87 13.94 -44.58 2.89
CA THR A 87 12.90 -43.61 2.55
C THR A 87 13.43 -42.30 1.97
N ALA A 88 14.74 -42.17 1.80
CA ALA A 88 15.35 -40.95 1.24
C ALA A 88 14.91 -40.72 -0.21
N ALA A 89 14.47 -39.49 -0.51
CA ALA A 89 14.04 -39.03 -1.83
C ALA A 89 14.89 -37.83 -2.31
N SER A 90 15.15 -37.80 -3.61
CA SER A 90 15.76 -36.63 -4.27
C SER A 90 14.66 -35.79 -4.92
N ILE A 91 14.63 -34.50 -4.60
CA ILE A 91 13.61 -33.56 -5.11
C ILE A 91 14.28 -32.57 -6.06
N GLN A 92 13.73 -32.46 -7.26
CA GLN A 92 14.02 -31.34 -8.15
C GLN A 92 13.08 -30.19 -7.79
N ALA A 93 13.67 -29.05 -7.42
CA ALA A 93 12.92 -27.84 -7.13
C ALA A 93 12.26 -27.30 -8.42
N GLY A 94 11.01 -26.87 -8.29
CA GLY A 94 10.30 -26.18 -9.35
C GLY A 94 10.77 -24.74 -9.57
N THR A 95 10.08 -24.03 -10.44
CA THR A 95 10.32 -22.61 -10.70
C THR A 95 9.42 -21.74 -9.83
N VAL A 96 9.96 -20.62 -9.35
CA VAL A 96 9.19 -19.62 -8.61
C VAL A 96 8.57 -18.64 -9.61
N ALA A 97 7.27 -18.40 -9.49
CA ALA A 97 6.55 -17.37 -10.23
C ALA A 97 6.05 -16.27 -9.28
N GLY A 98 5.87 -15.07 -9.84
CA GLY A 98 5.30 -13.93 -9.11
C GLY A 98 6.30 -12.94 -8.52
N LEU A 99 7.61 -13.13 -8.74
CA LEU A 99 8.62 -12.16 -8.34
C LEU A 99 8.33 -10.80 -9.01
N VAL A 100 8.47 -9.74 -8.22
CA VAL A 100 8.40 -8.36 -8.71
C VAL A 100 9.83 -7.96 -9.08
N GLY A 101 10.03 -7.52 -10.32
CA GLY A 101 11.33 -7.03 -10.78
C GLY A 101 11.67 -5.67 -10.17
N ASN A 102 12.97 -5.37 -10.14
CA ASN A 102 13.51 -4.08 -9.73
C ASN A 102 13.20 -3.00 -10.76
#